data_AF-A0A9R0VU16-F1
#
_entry.id   AF-A0A9R0VU16-F1
#
_cell.length_a   1.000
_cell.length_b   1.000
_cell.length_c   1.000
_cell.angle_alpha   90.00
_cell.angle_beta   90.00
_cell.angle_gamma   90.00
#
_symmetry.space_group_name_H-M   'P 1'
#
loop_
_entity.id
_entity.type
_entity.pdbx_description
1 polymer ?
#
loop_
_entity_poly.entity_id
_entity_poly.type
_entity_poly.pdbx_seq_one_letter_code
_entity_poly.pdbx_strand_id
1 'polypeptide(L)'
;MVREYMITRANQSFVTFHSVGLISWIRLQVRWIRVLYSDFASFTEDQEALISAEETFDYIEGFVIINRTGILNNWRTSFKPQDPVQASHFQSDGKVLYCLEMTKNFDPDEADIMEQEVGVLLSRLRYIQSTLFHTDVTYLEFLDRVHSSELKLRAQGLWEVPHPWLNLLIPRSTIHRFAREVFGKILKDSNNGPILLYPVNRSKWDNRTSVVIPEEEIFYLVGFLSSAPSASGHGSVEHAVSLNDKIVDFCDKAGVGMKQYLAPYTTQQQWKAHFGARWETFERRKHMYDPLAILAPGQRIFPKASLPMSS
;
A
#
# COMPACT_ATOMS: atom_id res chain seq x y z
N MET A 1 11.54 -12.34 6.25
CA MET A 1 10.73 -13.55 6.02
C MET A 1 9.24 -13.36 6.26
N VAL A 2 8.75 -12.99 7.47
CA VAL A 2 7.28 -12.86 7.73
C VAL A 2 6.68 -11.49 7.34
N ARG A 3 7.45 -10.40 7.33
CA ARG A 3 6.91 -9.03 7.13
C ARG A 3 6.52 -8.70 5.68
N GLU A 4 7.18 -9.28 4.69
CA GLU A 4 6.93 -9.05 3.26
C GLU A 4 5.68 -9.76 2.74
N TYR A 5 5.43 -10.97 3.26
CA TYR A 5 4.19 -11.70 3.04
C TYR A 5 2.97 -11.06 3.73
N MET A 6 3.17 -10.31 4.81
CA MET A 6 2.08 -9.71 5.58
C MET A 6 1.52 -8.43 4.96
N ILE A 7 2.31 -7.60 4.28
CA ILE A 7 1.80 -6.33 3.72
C ILE A 7 0.85 -6.61 2.55
N THR A 8 1.18 -7.57 1.68
CA THR A 8 0.37 -7.93 0.51
C THR A 8 -0.79 -8.88 0.85
N ARG A 9 -0.67 -9.76 1.86
CA ARG A 9 -1.80 -10.60 2.31
C ARG A 9 -2.73 -9.95 3.36
N ALA A 10 -2.25 -9.04 4.20
CA ALA A 10 -3.13 -8.40 5.20
C ALA A 10 -4.26 -7.59 4.54
N ASN A 11 -4.02 -7.03 3.35
CA ASN A 11 -5.04 -6.35 2.55
C ASN A 11 -5.99 -7.28 1.79
N GLN A 12 -5.61 -8.53 1.57
CA GLN A 12 -6.46 -9.52 0.89
C GLN A 12 -7.43 -10.24 1.86
N SER A 13 -7.37 -9.90 3.15
CA SER A 13 -8.02 -10.67 4.23
C SER A 13 -9.21 -9.95 4.86
N PHE A 14 -10.15 -9.46 4.05
CA PHE A 14 -11.53 -9.22 4.50
C PHE A 14 -12.50 -9.68 3.41
N VAL A 15 -12.57 -11.00 3.21
CA VAL A 15 -13.61 -11.64 2.41
C VAL A 15 -14.76 -12.00 3.34
N THR A 16 -15.89 -11.31 3.21
CA THR A 16 -17.16 -11.78 3.79
C THR A 16 -17.68 -12.93 2.94
N PHE A 17 -17.58 -14.15 3.47
CA PHE A 17 -18.16 -15.36 2.88
C PHE A 17 -19.69 -15.29 2.92
N HIS A 18 -20.31 -14.88 1.82
CA HIS A 18 -21.71 -15.23 1.54
C HIS A 18 -21.73 -16.48 0.67
N SER A 19 -22.69 -17.37 0.96
CA SER A 19 -22.80 -18.71 0.41
C SER A 19 -23.02 -18.70 -1.11
N VAL A 20 -21.94 -18.70 -1.89
CA VAL A 20 -21.95 -19.04 -3.31
C VAL A 20 -21.13 -20.31 -3.48
N GLY A 21 -21.75 -21.37 -4.02
CA GLY A 21 -21.22 -22.73 -4.01
C GLY A 21 -19.81 -22.86 -4.58
N LEU A 22 -19.04 -23.83 -4.08
CA LEU A 22 -17.62 -24.07 -4.39
C LEU A 22 -17.26 -24.10 -5.89
N ILE A 23 -18.22 -24.36 -6.79
CA ILE A 23 -17.99 -24.47 -8.24
C ILE A 23 -17.83 -23.08 -8.90
N SER A 24 -18.46 -22.04 -8.36
CA SER A 24 -18.43 -20.68 -8.93
C SER A 24 -17.05 -20.03 -8.84
N TRP A 25 -16.30 -20.28 -7.75
CA TRP A 25 -14.99 -19.68 -7.52
C TRP A 25 -13.89 -20.14 -8.49
N ILE A 26 -14.03 -21.33 -9.08
CA ILE A 26 -13.04 -21.88 -10.02
C ILE A 26 -13.06 -21.12 -11.35
N ARG A 27 -14.19 -20.49 -11.71
CA ARG A 27 -14.36 -19.76 -12.98
C ARG A 27 -14.18 -18.26 -12.86
N LEU A 28 -14.12 -17.71 -11.64
CA LEU A 28 -14.03 -16.27 -11.42
C LEU A 28 -12.75 -15.70 -12.05
N GLN A 29 -12.93 -14.73 -12.95
CA GLN A 29 -11.86 -13.98 -13.59
C GLN A 29 -11.79 -12.55 -13.04
N VAL A 30 -10.67 -11.90 -13.34
CA VAL A 30 -10.33 -10.56 -12.88
C VAL A 30 -9.88 -9.72 -14.06
N ARG A 31 -10.64 -8.67 -14.35
CA ARG A 31 -10.22 -7.56 -15.22
C ARG A 31 -9.26 -6.71 -14.42
N TRP A 32 -7.96 -6.79 -14.69
CA TRP A 32 -6.93 -6.03 -13.98
C TRP A 32 -6.48 -4.83 -14.80
N ILE A 33 -6.67 -3.63 -14.25
CA ILE A 33 -6.52 -2.34 -14.94
C ILE A 33 -5.44 -1.49 -14.27
N ARG A 34 -4.64 -0.80 -15.08
CA ARG A 34 -3.72 0.26 -14.66
C ARG A 34 -3.88 1.49 -15.53
N VAL A 35 -3.87 2.66 -14.88
CA VAL A 35 -3.90 3.98 -15.53
C VAL A 35 -2.94 4.94 -14.81
N LEU A 36 -2.45 5.98 -15.49
CA LEU A 36 -1.57 6.99 -14.91
C LEU A 36 -2.25 8.36 -14.77
N TYR A 37 -1.86 9.08 -13.73
CA TYR A 37 -2.16 10.48 -13.46
C TYR A 37 -0.87 11.28 -13.35
N SER A 38 -0.90 12.53 -13.79
CA SER A 38 0.18 13.50 -13.56
C SER A 38 -0.09 14.46 -12.41
N ASP A 39 -1.37 14.64 -12.04
CA ASP A 39 -1.81 15.51 -10.96
C ASP A 39 -2.18 14.68 -9.72
N PHE A 40 -1.58 15.01 -8.58
CA PHE A 40 -1.82 14.26 -7.34
C PHE A 40 -3.25 14.46 -6.83
N ALA A 41 -3.81 15.66 -7.01
CA ALA A 41 -5.15 15.94 -6.48
C ALA A 41 -6.22 15.15 -7.22
N SER A 42 -6.16 15.15 -8.55
CA SER A 42 -7.04 14.33 -9.39
C SER A 42 -6.91 12.84 -9.04
N PHE A 43 -5.69 12.35 -8.84
CA PHE A 43 -5.43 10.96 -8.44
C PHE A 43 -6.08 10.61 -7.09
N THR A 44 -5.86 11.43 -6.05
CA THR A 44 -6.40 11.16 -4.71
C THR A 44 -7.91 11.32 -4.65
N GLU A 45 -8.48 12.32 -5.32
CA GLU A 45 -9.92 12.55 -5.38
C GLU A 45 -10.64 11.40 -6.10
N ASP A 46 -10.06 10.89 -7.19
CA ASP A 46 -10.60 9.74 -7.91
C ASP A 46 -10.51 8.47 -7.05
N GLN A 47 -9.41 8.24 -6.32
CA GLN A 47 -9.31 7.14 -5.37
C GLN A 47 -10.37 7.24 -4.26
N GLU A 48 -10.55 8.42 -3.66
CA GLU A 48 -11.55 8.66 -2.61
C GLU A 48 -12.99 8.45 -3.11
N ALA A 49 -13.29 8.93 -4.32
CA ALA A 49 -14.59 8.73 -4.96
C ALA A 49 -14.87 7.23 -5.18
N LEU A 50 -13.87 6.47 -5.67
CA LEU A 50 -14.01 5.04 -5.90
C LEU A 50 -14.23 4.25 -4.61
N ILE A 51 -13.51 4.54 -3.52
CA ILE A 51 -13.70 3.80 -2.25
C ILE A 51 -14.99 4.20 -1.50
N SER A 52 -15.62 5.30 -1.90
CA SER A 52 -16.86 5.81 -1.29
C SER A 52 -18.11 5.44 -2.09
N ALA A 53 -17.95 4.98 -3.34
CA ALA A 53 -19.05 4.58 -4.21
C ALA A 53 -19.63 3.22 -3.80
N GLU A 54 -20.95 3.07 -3.95
CA GLU A 54 -21.67 1.82 -3.70
C GLU A 54 -21.34 0.77 -4.78
N GLU A 55 -21.39 1.20 -6.04
CA GLU A 55 -20.96 0.42 -7.20
C GLU A 55 -19.56 0.87 -7.61
N THR A 56 -18.56 0.01 -7.41
CA THR A 56 -17.15 0.33 -7.64
C THR A 56 -16.34 -0.90 -8.09
N PHE A 57 -15.02 -0.74 -8.15
CA PHE A 57 -14.05 -1.80 -8.39
C PHE A 57 -13.85 -2.67 -7.14
N ASP A 58 -13.54 -3.95 -7.33
CA ASP A 58 -13.37 -4.92 -6.23
C ASP A 58 -12.00 -4.81 -5.53
N TYR A 59 -11.04 -4.15 -6.16
CA TYR A 59 -9.74 -3.82 -5.61
C TYR A 59 -9.32 -2.44 -6.13
N ILE A 60 -8.80 -1.61 -5.24
CA ILE A 60 -8.31 -0.25 -5.55
C ILE A 60 -7.01 -0.04 -4.75
N GLU A 61 -5.88 0.06 -5.44
CA GLU A 61 -4.62 0.51 -4.88
C GLU A 61 -3.99 1.58 -5.78
N GLY A 62 -2.84 2.11 -5.37
CA GLY A 62 -2.08 2.99 -6.21
C GLY A 62 -0.61 3.04 -5.86
N PHE A 63 0.17 3.59 -6.79
CA PHE A 63 1.62 3.68 -6.69
C PHE A 63 2.11 5.08 -7.05
N VAL A 64 3.14 5.54 -6.36
CA VAL A 64 3.89 6.74 -6.73
C VAL A 64 5.12 6.32 -7.52
N ILE A 65 5.29 6.94 -8.69
CA ILE A 65 6.39 6.68 -9.62
C ILE A 65 7.20 7.97 -9.75
N ILE A 66 8.43 7.97 -9.24
CA ILE A 66 9.29 9.16 -9.22
C ILE A 66 10.46 8.92 -10.17
N ASN A 67 10.53 9.70 -11.24
CA ASN A 67 11.66 9.73 -12.17
C ASN A 67 12.07 8.33 -12.71
N ARG A 68 11.07 7.50 -13.06
CA ARG A 68 11.29 6.20 -13.70
C ARG A 68 10.98 6.29 -15.19
N THR A 69 11.92 5.79 -16.00
CA THR A 69 11.78 5.76 -17.46
C THR A 69 11.09 4.48 -17.92
N GLY A 70 10.41 4.54 -19.08
CA GLY A 70 9.88 3.35 -19.77
C GLY A 70 8.79 2.56 -19.03
N ILE A 71 8.04 3.18 -18.11
CA ILE A 71 7.05 2.46 -17.28
C ILE A 71 6.02 1.67 -18.11
N LEU A 72 5.48 2.27 -19.17
CA LEU A 72 4.50 1.61 -20.03
C LEU A 72 5.11 0.46 -20.83
N ASN A 73 6.40 0.54 -21.19
CA ASN A 73 7.10 -0.58 -21.85
C ASN A 73 7.22 -1.78 -20.91
N ASN A 74 7.47 -1.54 -19.63
CA ASN A 74 7.50 -2.61 -18.63
C ASN A 74 6.11 -3.25 -18.47
N TRP A 75 5.03 -2.47 -18.51
CA TRP A 75 3.67 -2.98 -18.44
C TRP A 75 3.26 -3.81 -19.64
N ARG A 76 3.74 -3.48 -20.86
CA ARG A 76 3.47 -4.25 -22.09
C ARG A 76 3.86 -5.74 -22.00
N THR A 77 4.70 -6.12 -21.05
CA THR A 77 5.06 -7.53 -20.81
C THR A 77 3.95 -8.35 -20.17
N SER A 78 2.93 -7.72 -19.57
CA SER A 78 1.84 -8.40 -18.85
C SER A 78 0.46 -7.77 -19.06
N PHE A 79 0.39 -6.57 -19.64
CA PHE A 79 -0.85 -5.84 -19.90
C PHE A 79 -0.93 -5.40 -21.35
N LYS A 80 -2.16 -5.35 -21.87
CA LYS A 80 -2.46 -4.83 -23.21
C LYS A 80 -2.87 -3.36 -23.10
N PRO A 81 -2.23 -2.43 -23.85
CA PRO A 81 -2.72 -1.05 -23.95
C PRO A 81 -4.04 -1.00 -24.72
N GLN A 82 -4.97 -0.15 -24.28
CA GLN A 82 -6.21 0.12 -25.01
C GLN A 82 -5.92 0.82 -26.36
N ASP A 83 -4.98 1.78 -26.36
CA ASP A 83 -4.48 2.46 -27.55
C ASP A 83 -2.95 2.30 -27.62
N PRO A 84 -2.42 1.26 -28.31
CA PRO A 84 -0.99 1.01 -28.40
C PRO A 84 -0.19 2.15 -29.04
N VAL A 85 -0.81 2.89 -29.99
CA VAL A 85 -0.17 3.97 -30.75
C VAL A 85 0.03 5.17 -29.84
N GLN A 86 -1.02 5.66 -29.20
CA GLN A 86 -0.88 6.78 -28.26
C GLN A 86 -0.01 6.42 -27.05
N ALA A 87 -0.12 5.19 -26.54
CA ALA A 87 0.72 4.71 -25.45
C ALA A 87 2.21 4.67 -25.83
N SER A 88 2.57 4.61 -27.12
CA SER A 88 3.97 4.60 -27.58
C SER A 88 4.61 5.99 -27.54
N HIS A 89 3.80 7.04 -27.61
CA HIS A 89 4.25 8.44 -27.57
C HIS A 89 4.37 9.01 -26.15
N PHE A 90 3.92 8.28 -25.13
CA PHE A 90 3.93 8.76 -23.75
C PHE A 90 5.36 8.79 -23.15
N GLN A 91 5.76 9.95 -22.61
CA GLN A 91 7.05 10.14 -21.94
C GLN A 91 6.89 10.30 -20.43
N SER A 92 7.54 9.41 -19.69
CA SER A 92 7.54 9.35 -18.21
C SER A 92 8.75 10.02 -17.56
N ASP A 93 9.79 10.30 -18.33
CA ASP A 93 11.09 10.75 -17.84
C ASP A 93 11.01 12.09 -17.11
N GLY A 94 11.71 12.21 -15.97
CA GLY A 94 11.78 13.45 -15.19
C GLY A 94 10.48 13.84 -14.45
N LYS A 95 9.45 13.00 -14.46
CA LYS A 95 8.15 13.30 -13.85
C LYS A 95 7.89 12.49 -12.59
N VAL A 96 7.05 13.03 -11.71
CA VAL A 96 6.31 12.26 -10.71
C VAL A 96 4.96 11.90 -11.33
N LEU A 97 4.66 10.61 -11.37
CA LEU A 97 3.41 10.06 -11.89
C LEU A 97 2.75 9.20 -10.81
N TYR A 98 1.44 9.05 -10.91
CA TYR A 98 0.65 8.26 -9.98
C TYR A 98 -0.10 7.20 -10.76
N CYS A 99 0.08 5.93 -10.39
CA CYS A 99 -0.61 4.81 -10.99
C CYS A 99 -1.82 4.46 -10.13
N LEU A 100 -3.00 4.44 -10.73
CA LEU A 100 -4.19 3.84 -10.13
C LEU A 100 -4.32 2.41 -10.66
N GLU A 101 -4.34 1.45 -9.74
CA GLU A 101 -4.48 0.03 -10.06
C GLU A 101 -5.83 -0.47 -9.53
N MET A 102 -6.62 -1.06 -10.40
CA MET A 102 -8.00 -1.44 -10.10
C MET A 102 -8.31 -2.84 -10.63
N THR A 103 -9.27 -3.52 -10.03
CA THR A 103 -9.83 -4.73 -10.62
C THR A 103 -11.35 -4.80 -10.60
N LYS A 104 -11.90 -5.54 -11.56
CA LYS A 104 -13.30 -5.98 -11.54
C LYS A 104 -13.36 -7.49 -11.66
N ASN A 105 -13.97 -8.16 -10.69
CA ASN A 105 -14.21 -9.59 -10.69
C ASN A 105 -15.43 -9.87 -11.59
N PHE A 106 -15.38 -10.94 -12.38
CA PHE A 106 -16.48 -11.31 -13.26
C PHE A 106 -16.52 -12.80 -13.54
N ASP A 107 -17.72 -13.31 -13.80
CA ASP A 107 -17.89 -14.60 -14.46
C ASP A 107 -17.60 -14.43 -15.95
N PRO A 108 -16.78 -15.28 -16.59
CA PRO A 108 -16.55 -15.25 -18.03
C PRO A 108 -17.83 -15.22 -18.88
N ASP A 109 -18.92 -15.82 -18.40
CA ASP A 109 -20.22 -15.83 -19.09
C ASP A 109 -20.93 -14.45 -19.03
N GLU A 110 -20.48 -13.54 -18.17
CA GLU A 110 -20.99 -12.17 -17.97
C GLU A 110 -19.98 -11.08 -18.41
N ALA A 111 -19.02 -11.42 -19.26
CA ALA A 111 -17.95 -10.52 -19.69
C ALA A 111 -18.47 -9.21 -20.31
N ASP A 112 -19.52 -9.26 -21.12
CA ASP A 112 -20.11 -8.08 -21.76
C ASP A 112 -20.72 -7.11 -20.72
N ILE A 113 -21.29 -7.63 -19.64
CA ILE A 113 -21.85 -6.83 -18.55
C ILE A 113 -20.72 -6.15 -17.78
N MET A 114 -19.68 -6.92 -17.42
CA MET A 114 -18.50 -6.37 -16.75
C MET A 114 -17.83 -5.29 -17.60
N GLU A 115 -17.72 -5.46 -18.92
CA GLU A 115 -17.14 -4.45 -19.81
C GLU A 115 -17.92 -3.13 -19.80
N GLN A 116 -19.27 -3.20 -19.80
CA GLN A 116 -20.12 -2.03 -19.67
C GLN A 116 -19.95 -1.33 -18.32
N GLU A 117 -19.95 -2.09 -17.22
CA GLU A 117 -19.73 -1.56 -15.87
C GLU A 117 -18.38 -0.87 -15.75
N VAL A 118 -17.31 -1.53 -16.19
CA VAL A 118 -15.95 -0.96 -16.21
C VAL A 118 -15.90 0.29 -17.07
N GLY A 119 -16.55 0.31 -18.24
CA GLY A 119 -16.65 1.49 -19.09
C GLY A 119 -17.30 2.67 -18.38
N VAL A 120 -18.41 2.45 -17.67
CA VAL A 120 -19.08 3.49 -16.87
C VAL A 120 -18.18 3.99 -15.74
N LEU A 121 -17.53 3.09 -15.00
CA LEU A 121 -16.61 3.47 -13.92
C LEU A 121 -15.43 4.29 -14.44
N LEU A 122 -14.75 3.82 -15.49
CA LEU A 122 -13.61 4.52 -16.10
C LEU A 122 -14.00 5.88 -16.68
N SER A 123 -15.22 6.03 -17.22
CA SER A 123 -15.69 7.31 -17.79
C SER A 123 -15.78 8.46 -16.78
N ARG A 124 -15.82 8.15 -15.48
CA ARG A 124 -15.90 9.12 -14.39
C ARG A 124 -14.52 9.55 -13.88
N LEU A 125 -13.45 8.90 -14.36
CA LEU A 125 -12.09 9.10 -13.89
C LEU A 125 -11.30 10.04 -14.81
N ARG A 126 -10.28 10.70 -14.24
CA ARG A 126 -9.51 11.79 -14.88
C ARG A 126 -8.09 11.38 -15.27
N TYR A 127 -7.86 10.07 -15.43
CA TYR A 127 -6.55 9.55 -15.82
C TYR A 127 -6.15 9.97 -17.25
N ILE A 128 -4.87 9.83 -17.55
CA ILE A 128 -4.31 10.09 -18.88
C ILE A 128 -4.75 8.96 -19.82
N GLN A 129 -5.68 9.23 -20.75
CA GLN A 129 -6.37 8.22 -21.54
C GLN A 129 -5.43 7.23 -22.27
N SER A 130 -4.31 7.71 -22.83
CA SER A 130 -3.32 6.89 -23.53
C SER A 130 -2.55 5.90 -22.63
N THR A 131 -2.77 5.94 -21.32
CA THR A 131 -2.08 5.11 -20.33
C THR A 131 -2.96 4.01 -19.76
N LEU A 132 -4.17 3.81 -20.32
CA LEU A 132 -5.04 2.69 -19.97
C LEU A 132 -4.49 1.37 -20.47
N PHE A 133 -4.14 0.51 -19.52
CA PHE A 133 -3.66 -0.84 -19.75
C PHE A 133 -4.54 -1.80 -18.96
N HIS A 134 -4.90 -2.93 -19.56
CA HIS A 134 -5.63 -3.98 -18.86
C HIS A 134 -5.18 -5.38 -19.27
N THR A 135 -5.53 -6.37 -18.46
CA THR A 135 -5.41 -7.79 -18.77
C THR A 135 -6.49 -8.57 -18.04
N ASP A 136 -6.81 -9.75 -18.55
CA ASP A 136 -7.70 -10.70 -17.87
C ASP A 136 -6.88 -11.86 -17.35
N VAL A 137 -7.09 -12.17 -16.07
CA VAL A 137 -6.42 -13.27 -15.38
C VAL A 137 -7.42 -14.00 -14.51
N THR A 138 -7.06 -15.21 -14.07
CA THR A 138 -7.84 -15.89 -13.03
C THR A 138 -7.75 -15.13 -11.70
N TYR A 139 -8.76 -15.31 -10.84
CA TYR A 139 -8.75 -14.73 -9.50
C TYR A 139 -7.50 -15.10 -8.70
N LEU A 140 -7.04 -16.35 -8.79
CA LEU A 140 -5.83 -16.81 -8.10
C LEU A 140 -4.56 -16.14 -8.63
N GLU A 141 -4.40 -16.04 -9.95
CA GLU A 141 -3.24 -15.38 -10.56
C GLU A 141 -3.14 -13.91 -10.13
N PHE A 142 -4.27 -13.21 -10.04
CA PHE A 142 -4.28 -11.84 -9.51
C PHE A 142 -3.83 -11.81 -8.04
N LEU A 143 -4.40 -12.66 -7.17
CA LEU A 143 -4.07 -12.66 -5.74
C LEU A 143 -2.59 -13.00 -5.48
N ASP A 144 -2.03 -13.94 -6.26
CA ASP A 144 -0.64 -14.41 -6.12
C ASP A 144 0.37 -13.64 -6.99
N ARG A 145 -0.04 -12.51 -7.60
CA ARG A 145 0.79 -11.73 -8.53
C ARG A 145 2.17 -11.33 -7.99
N VAL A 146 2.30 -11.15 -6.67
CA VAL A 146 3.56 -10.75 -6.02
C VAL A 146 4.56 -11.92 -5.95
N HIS A 147 4.08 -13.16 -5.93
CA HIS A 147 4.95 -14.34 -5.97
C HIS A 147 5.72 -14.43 -7.29
N SER A 148 5.11 -14.01 -8.41
CA SER A 148 5.83 -13.88 -9.69
C SER A 148 7.00 -12.88 -9.62
N SER A 149 6.86 -11.80 -8.85
CA SER A 149 7.95 -10.84 -8.59
C SER A 149 9.01 -11.42 -7.65
N GLU A 150 8.60 -12.14 -6.61
CA GLU A 150 9.50 -12.88 -5.72
C GLU A 150 10.42 -13.81 -6.51
N LEU A 151 9.87 -14.67 -7.37
CA LEU A 151 10.65 -15.63 -8.16
C LEU A 151 11.69 -14.94 -9.05
N LYS A 152 11.32 -13.82 -9.69
CA LYS A 152 12.24 -13.02 -10.51
C LYS A 152 13.36 -12.40 -9.67
N LEU A 153 13.05 -11.82 -8.51
CA LEU A 153 14.04 -11.22 -7.62
C LEU A 153 14.96 -12.28 -7.01
N ARG A 154 14.43 -13.46 -6.65
CA ARG A 154 15.24 -14.60 -6.18
C ARG A 154 16.23 -15.06 -7.23
N ALA A 155 15.79 -15.18 -8.49
CA ALA A 155 16.67 -15.56 -9.61
C ALA A 155 17.82 -14.56 -9.83
N GLN A 156 17.63 -13.30 -9.44
CA GLN A 156 18.64 -12.23 -9.53
C GLN A 156 19.46 -12.05 -8.22
N GLY A 157 19.18 -12.82 -7.17
CA GLY A 157 19.78 -12.63 -5.85
C GLY A 157 19.34 -11.34 -5.14
N LEU A 158 18.24 -10.72 -5.60
CA LEU A 158 17.73 -9.44 -5.09
C LEU A 158 16.58 -9.61 -4.09
N TRP A 159 16.24 -10.84 -3.70
CA TRP A 159 15.19 -11.11 -2.72
C TRP A 159 15.69 -11.16 -1.27
N GLU A 160 16.74 -11.92 -0.98
CA GLU A 160 17.29 -12.01 0.39
C GLU A 160 18.29 -10.87 0.66
N VAL A 161 17.88 -9.64 0.36
CA VAL A 161 18.64 -8.40 0.59
C VAL A 161 18.02 -7.60 1.74
N PRO A 162 18.70 -6.59 2.30
CA PRO A 162 18.10 -5.70 3.28
C PRO A 162 16.86 -4.96 2.75
N HIS A 163 15.80 -4.93 3.55
CA HIS A 163 14.52 -4.27 3.25
C HIS A 163 14.19 -3.20 4.30
N PRO A 164 14.79 -2.00 4.22
CA PRO A 164 14.55 -0.88 5.15
C PRO A 164 13.21 -0.19 4.86
N TRP A 165 12.10 -0.93 4.97
CA TRP A 165 10.78 -0.43 4.64
C TRP A 165 10.25 0.56 5.67
N LEU A 166 9.47 1.52 5.17
CA LEU A 166 8.70 2.46 5.98
C LEU A 166 7.22 2.37 5.59
N ASN A 167 6.35 2.06 6.53
CA ASN A 167 4.91 1.94 6.28
C ASN A 167 4.16 2.92 7.18
N LEU A 168 3.42 3.83 6.58
CA LEU A 168 2.76 4.95 7.25
C LEU A 168 1.26 4.92 6.98
N LEU A 169 0.49 5.38 7.95
CA LEU A 169 -0.92 5.72 7.82
C LEU A 169 -1.05 7.23 7.96
N ILE A 170 -1.47 7.90 6.89
CA ILE A 170 -1.52 9.36 6.77
C ILE A 170 -2.98 9.82 6.74
N PRO A 171 -3.43 10.73 7.63
CA PRO A 171 -4.78 11.27 7.57
C PRO A 171 -5.06 11.98 6.23
N ARG A 172 -6.29 11.87 5.71
CA ARG A 172 -6.71 12.51 4.46
C ARG A 172 -6.38 13.99 4.41
N SER A 173 -6.65 14.74 5.48
CA SER A 173 -6.44 16.20 5.53
C SER A 173 -4.99 16.63 5.28
N THR A 174 -4.02 15.73 5.48
CA THR A 174 -2.59 16.05 5.37
C THR A 174 -1.88 15.37 4.19
N ILE A 175 -2.57 14.52 3.42
CA ILE A 175 -1.95 13.73 2.35
C ILE A 175 -1.31 14.59 1.25
N HIS A 176 -1.94 15.72 0.87
CA HIS A 176 -1.38 16.63 -0.13
C HIS A 176 -0.12 17.36 0.38
N ARG A 177 -0.11 17.74 1.66
CA ARG A 177 1.06 18.36 2.29
C ARG A 177 2.20 17.34 2.39
N PHE A 178 1.87 16.11 2.74
CA PHE A 178 2.82 14.99 2.76
C PHE A 178 3.42 14.75 1.37
N ALA A 179 2.58 14.60 0.33
CA ALA A 179 3.02 14.34 -1.03
C ALA A 179 3.94 15.44 -1.58
N ARG A 180 3.60 16.72 -1.33
CA ARG A 180 4.40 17.87 -1.78
C ARG A 180 5.82 17.85 -1.23
N GLU A 181 5.98 17.50 0.04
CA GLU A 181 7.32 17.45 0.65
C GLU A 181 8.04 16.15 0.32
N VAL A 182 7.38 15.01 0.51
CA VAL A 182 8.02 13.69 0.39
C VAL A 182 8.32 13.35 -1.06
N PHE A 183 7.32 13.40 -1.95
CA PHE A 183 7.49 13.05 -3.36
C PHE A 183 8.06 14.21 -4.19
N GLY A 184 7.82 15.46 -3.76
CA GLY A 184 8.30 16.64 -4.47
C GLY A 184 9.72 17.07 -4.10
N LYS A 185 10.23 16.72 -2.90
CA LYS A 185 11.54 17.23 -2.43
C LYS A 185 12.44 16.16 -1.84
N ILE A 186 11.96 15.38 -0.87
CA ILE A 186 12.78 14.42 -0.11
C ILE A 186 13.28 13.30 -1.02
N LEU A 187 12.37 12.69 -1.78
CA LEU A 187 12.70 11.62 -2.72
C LEU A 187 13.09 12.20 -4.09
N LYS A 188 14.12 11.62 -4.71
CA LYS A 188 14.61 12.03 -6.04
C LYS A 188 14.26 11.04 -7.14
N ASP A 189 14.08 9.77 -6.77
CA ASP A 189 13.60 8.70 -7.63
C ASP A 189 12.92 7.63 -6.79
N SER A 190 12.31 6.66 -7.46
CA SER A 190 11.73 5.47 -6.82
C SER A 190 12.37 4.18 -7.35
N ASN A 191 13.64 4.18 -7.76
CA ASN A 191 14.25 3.02 -8.45
C ASN A 191 14.46 1.81 -7.54
N ASN A 192 14.73 2.02 -6.25
CA ASN A 192 15.04 0.95 -5.30
C ASN A 192 13.82 0.21 -4.74
N GLY A 193 12.59 0.55 -5.16
CA GLY A 193 11.39 -0.19 -4.75
C GLY A 193 10.10 0.58 -5.03
N PRO A 194 8.93 -0.08 -4.96
CA PRO A 194 7.66 0.59 -5.15
C PRO A 194 7.29 1.46 -3.94
N ILE A 195 6.51 2.52 -4.21
CA ILE A 195 5.87 3.36 -3.19
C ILE A 195 4.37 3.17 -3.35
N LEU A 196 3.72 2.51 -2.40
CA LEU A 196 2.27 2.33 -2.41
C LEU A 196 1.60 3.58 -1.84
N LEU A 197 0.47 3.98 -2.42
CA LEU A 197 -0.40 5.04 -1.91
C LEU A 197 -1.86 4.78 -2.28
N TYR A 198 -2.71 4.55 -1.28
CA TYR A 198 -4.16 4.41 -1.49
C TYR A 198 -4.93 4.72 -0.20
N PRO A 199 -6.16 5.26 -0.31
CA PRO A 199 -7.02 5.54 0.83
C PRO A 199 -7.78 4.29 1.29
N VAL A 200 -8.21 4.31 2.55
CA VAL A 200 -9.13 3.32 3.13
C VAL A 200 -10.15 4.02 4.02
N ASN A 201 -11.32 3.38 4.18
CA ASN A 201 -12.39 3.86 5.05
C ASN A 201 -12.20 3.34 6.49
N ARG A 202 -12.09 4.25 7.46
CA ARG A 202 -11.99 3.93 8.90
C ARG A 202 -13.19 3.15 9.42
N SER A 203 -14.38 3.34 8.84
CA SER A 203 -15.60 2.62 9.22
C SER A 203 -15.49 1.09 9.12
N LYS A 204 -14.51 0.57 8.36
CA LYS A 204 -14.22 -0.87 8.25
C LYS A 204 -13.27 -1.40 9.33
N TRP A 205 -12.75 -0.54 10.21
CA TRP A 205 -11.76 -0.90 11.23
C TRP A 205 -12.41 -0.93 12.62
N ASP A 206 -12.46 -2.12 13.22
CA ASP A 206 -13.07 -2.30 14.55
C ASP A 206 -12.24 -1.61 15.65
N ASN A 207 -12.86 -0.63 16.29
CA ASN A 207 -12.23 0.19 17.32
C ASN A 207 -11.86 -0.61 18.59
N ARG A 208 -12.36 -1.83 18.77
CA ARG A 208 -12.06 -2.71 19.90
C ARG A 208 -10.73 -3.44 19.75
N THR A 209 -10.16 -3.47 18.55
CA THR A 209 -8.89 -4.18 18.28
C THR A 209 -7.68 -3.47 18.91
N SER A 210 -6.45 -3.95 18.68
CA SER A 210 -5.22 -3.26 19.10
C SER A 210 -4.56 -2.47 17.97
N VAL A 211 -5.20 -2.36 16.81
CA VAL A 211 -4.70 -1.57 15.68
C VAL A 211 -4.69 -0.08 16.06
N VAL A 212 -3.63 0.62 15.67
CA VAL A 212 -3.47 2.06 15.84
C VAL A 212 -3.54 2.72 14.47
N ILE A 213 -4.60 3.47 14.21
CA ILE A 213 -4.88 4.14 12.94
C ILE A 213 -5.16 5.63 13.20
N PRO A 214 -4.99 6.51 12.20
CA PRO A 214 -5.41 7.92 12.27
C PRO A 214 -6.91 8.08 12.59
N GLU A 215 -7.28 9.19 13.21
CA GLU A 215 -8.67 9.43 13.67
C GLU A 215 -9.65 9.82 12.55
N GLU A 216 -9.18 10.22 11.37
CA GLU A 216 -10.03 10.64 10.26
C GLU A 216 -10.78 9.47 9.60
N GLU A 217 -11.97 9.74 9.06
CA GLU A 217 -12.82 8.74 8.37
C GLU A 217 -12.15 8.12 7.14
N ILE A 218 -11.32 8.90 6.45
CA ILE A 218 -10.44 8.42 5.38
C ILE A 218 -9.00 8.67 5.80
N PHE A 219 -8.16 7.66 5.63
CA PHE A 219 -6.72 7.79 5.76
C PHE A 219 -6.03 6.93 4.69
N TYR A 220 -4.78 7.26 4.40
CA TYR A 220 -3.99 6.63 3.35
C TYR A 220 -2.96 5.69 3.94
N LEU A 221 -2.83 4.49 3.37
CA LEU A 221 -1.59 3.73 3.52
C LEU A 221 -0.56 4.30 2.56
N VAL A 222 0.64 4.60 3.08
CA VAL A 222 1.82 4.95 2.29
C VAL A 222 2.96 4.00 2.64
N GLY A 223 3.31 3.13 1.70
CA GLY A 223 4.32 2.07 1.90
C GLY A 223 5.54 2.28 1.03
N PHE A 224 6.69 2.62 1.63
CA PHE A 224 7.99 2.71 0.97
C PHE A 224 8.68 1.33 1.04
N LEU A 225 8.55 0.53 -0.02
CA LEU A 225 9.04 -0.85 -0.04
C LEU A 225 10.41 -0.95 -0.73
N SER A 226 11.38 -0.19 -0.24
CA SER A 226 12.74 -0.17 -0.80
C SER A 226 13.56 -1.41 -0.46
N SER A 227 14.35 -1.89 -1.42
CA SER A 227 15.43 -2.85 -1.24
C SER A 227 16.78 -2.13 -1.24
N ALA A 228 17.71 -2.58 -0.41
CA ALA A 228 19.04 -2.00 -0.27
C ALA A 228 20.15 -3.02 -0.54
N PRO A 229 20.38 -3.42 -1.81
CA PRO A 229 21.32 -4.48 -2.18
C PRO A 229 22.80 -4.02 -2.15
N SER A 230 23.08 -2.72 -2.08
CA SER A 230 24.44 -2.18 -2.12
C SER A 230 25.00 -1.98 -0.71
N ALA A 231 26.30 -2.22 -0.54
CA ALA A 231 26.98 -1.98 0.73
C ALA A 231 27.20 -0.48 1.05
N SER A 232 27.10 0.41 0.05
CA SER A 232 27.26 1.86 0.22
C SER A 232 26.55 2.64 -0.89
N GLY A 233 26.39 3.95 -0.70
CA GLY A 233 25.80 4.85 -1.69
C GLY A 233 24.28 4.74 -1.81
N HIS A 234 23.75 5.01 -3.00
CA HIS A 234 22.31 5.17 -3.25
C HIS A 234 21.47 3.91 -2.94
N GLY A 235 22.07 2.72 -3.05
CA GLY A 235 21.40 1.44 -2.80
C GLY A 235 21.68 0.85 -1.41
N SER A 236 22.19 1.62 -0.46
CA SER A 236 22.58 1.12 0.87
C SER A 236 21.51 1.30 1.95
N VAL A 237 21.63 0.52 3.02
CA VAL A 237 20.73 0.58 4.17
C VAL A 237 20.81 1.94 4.83
N GLU A 238 22.01 2.50 4.98
CA GLU A 238 22.22 3.82 5.60
C GLU A 238 21.53 4.93 4.81
N HIS A 239 21.61 4.89 3.48
CA HIS A 239 20.93 5.86 2.63
C HIS A 239 19.41 5.76 2.76
N ALA A 240 18.87 4.54 2.67
CA ALA A 240 17.43 4.31 2.78
C ALA A 240 16.88 4.68 4.16
N VAL A 241 17.59 4.30 5.24
CA VAL A 241 17.21 4.69 6.61
C VAL A 241 17.29 6.21 6.78
N SER A 242 18.30 6.88 6.22
CA SER A 242 18.37 8.36 6.26
C SER A 242 17.17 9.02 5.57
N LEU A 243 16.67 8.46 4.47
CA LEU A 243 15.45 8.95 3.83
C LEU A 243 14.21 8.68 4.69
N ASN A 244 14.09 7.49 5.27
CA ASN A 244 13.00 7.16 6.18
C ASN A 244 12.95 8.11 7.38
N ASP A 245 14.10 8.37 8.01
CA ASP A 245 14.21 9.29 9.15
C ASP A 245 13.80 10.71 8.77
N LYS A 246 14.19 11.21 7.58
CA LYS A 246 13.75 12.52 7.07
C LYS A 246 12.24 12.60 6.87
N ILE A 247 11.62 11.52 6.37
CA ILE A 247 10.17 11.46 6.16
C ILE A 247 9.44 11.50 7.50
N VAL A 248 9.90 10.71 8.49
CA VAL A 248 9.32 10.67 9.84
C VAL A 248 9.51 12.00 10.56
N ASP A 249 10.72 12.57 10.53
CA ASP A 249 11.03 13.88 11.13
C ASP A 249 10.16 15.00 10.53
N PHE A 250 9.95 14.98 9.21
CA PHE A 250 8.99 15.89 8.57
C PHE A 250 7.57 15.69 9.10
N CYS A 251 7.10 14.43 9.20
CA CYS A 251 5.75 14.15 9.68
C CYS A 251 5.53 14.69 11.10
N ASP A 252 6.53 14.54 11.97
CA ASP A 252 6.48 15.01 13.35
C ASP A 252 6.50 16.55 13.41
N LYS A 253 7.45 17.20 12.71
CA LYS A 253 7.60 18.67 12.71
C LYS A 253 6.42 19.39 12.07
N ALA A 254 5.86 18.84 11.00
CA ALA A 254 4.74 19.45 10.29
C ALA A 254 3.39 19.10 10.94
N GLY A 255 3.36 18.26 11.97
CA GLY A 255 2.12 17.80 12.60
C GLY A 255 1.22 17.10 11.59
N VAL A 256 1.75 16.12 10.85
CA VAL A 256 1.00 15.33 9.85
C VAL A 256 -0.05 14.43 10.52
N GLY A 257 0.13 14.06 11.79
CA GLY A 257 -0.78 13.14 12.48
C GLY A 257 -0.64 11.69 12.01
N MET A 258 0.53 11.35 11.45
CA MET A 258 0.86 10.02 10.94
C MET A 258 0.90 8.95 12.06
N LYS A 259 0.53 7.72 11.71
CA LYS A 259 0.82 6.51 12.52
C LYS A 259 1.67 5.53 11.69
N GLN A 260 2.70 4.93 12.29
CA GLN A 260 3.48 3.90 11.61
C GLN A 260 2.78 2.54 11.67
N TYR A 261 2.64 1.88 10.52
CA TYR A 261 2.24 0.48 10.41
C TYR A 261 3.50 -0.41 10.46
N LEU A 262 3.45 -1.53 11.18
CA LEU A 262 4.62 -2.40 11.41
C LEU A 262 5.82 -1.67 12.06
N ALA A 263 5.53 -0.75 12.99
CA ALA A 263 6.49 0.18 13.57
C ALA A 263 7.73 -0.48 14.24
N PRO A 264 8.93 0.12 14.13
CA PRO A 264 10.17 -0.42 14.68
C PRO A 264 10.63 0.28 15.98
N TYR A 265 9.71 0.85 16.78
CA TYR A 265 10.10 1.59 18.00
C TYR A 265 10.87 0.71 18.99
N THR A 266 11.87 1.30 19.65
CA THR A 266 12.83 0.57 20.50
C THR A 266 12.63 0.82 21.99
N THR A 267 11.79 1.80 22.35
CA THR A 267 11.52 2.17 23.74
C THR A 267 10.02 2.15 24.05
N GLN A 268 9.66 1.82 25.29
CA GLN A 268 8.27 1.84 25.73
C GLN A 268 7.66 3.25 25.65
N GLN A 269 8.47 4.30 25.83
CA GLN A 269 8.00 5.69 25.73
C GLN A 269 7.52 6.02 24.30
N GLN A 270 8.27 5.58 23.28
CA GLN A 270 7.83 5.71 21.89
C GLN A 270 6.55 4.91 21.63
N TRP A 271 6.43 3.70 22.20
CA TRP A 271 5.20 2.91 22.10
C TRP A 271 4.00 3.59 22.79
N LYS A 272 4.19 4.16 23.99
CA LYS A 272 3.17 4.96 24.68
C LYS A 272 2.69 6.11 23.80
N ALA A 273 3.62 6.85 23.19
CA ALA A 273 3.29 7.93 22.25
C ALA A 273 2.55 7.42 21.00
N HIS A 274 2.96 6.28 20.45
CA HIS A 274 2.31 5.65 19.30
C HIS A 274 0.86 5.26 19.61
N PHE A 275 0.63 4.52 20.69
CA PHE A 275 -0.72 4.09 21.11
C PHE A 275 -1.59 5.27 21.59
N GLY A 276 -0.99 6.31 22.16
CA GLY A 276 -1.71 7.47 22.69
C GLY A 276 -2.77 7.06 23.72
N ALA A 277 -4.00 7.53 23.54
CA ALA A 277 -5.14 7.20 24.41
C ALA A 277 -5.43 5.69 24.51
N ARG A 278 -4.95 4.87 23.56
CA ARG A 278 -5.16 3.40 23.56
C ARG A 278 -4.17 2.65 24.46
N TRP A 279 -3.14 3.32 24.98
CA TRP A 279 -2.07 2.66 25.75
C TRP A 279 -2.59 1.90 26.96
N GLU A 280 -3.44 2.51 27.77
CA GLU A 280 -3.97 1.91 29.00
C GLU A 280 -4.72 0.60 28.71
N THR A 281 -5.54 0.58 27.64
CA THR A 281 -6.23 -0.64 27.21
C THR A 281 -5.24 -1.71 26.74
N PHE A 282 -4.18 -1.32 26.02
CA PHE A 282 -3.15 -2.26 25.55
C PHE A 282 -2.35 -2.85 26.72
N GLU A 283 -1.96 -2.03 27.70
CA GLU A 283 -1.23 -2.44 28.90
C GLU A 283 -2.08 -3.37 29.78
N ARG A 284 -3.36 -3.04 30.00
CA ARG A 284 -4.30 -3.92 30.73
C ARG A 284 -4.44 -5.29 30.05
N ARG A 285 -4.56 -5.33 28.71
CA ARG A 285 -4.58 -6.58 27.94
C ARG A 285 -3.27 -7.35 28.10
N LYS A 286 -2.13 -6.66 28.07
CA LYS A 286 -0.82 -7.30 28.28
C LYS A 286 -0.75 -7.95 29.66
N HIS A 287 -1.17 -7.28 30.73
CA HIS A 287 -1.21 -7.86 32.08
C HIS A 287 -2.13 -9.09 32.15
N MET A 288 -3.30 -9.03 31.50
CA MET A 288 -4.27 -10.13 31.52
C MET A 288 -3.79 -11.38 30.78
N TYR A 289 -3.11 -11.22 29.63
CA TYR A 289 -2.82 -12.34 28.73
C TYR A 289 -1.33 -12.75 28.69
N ASP A 290 -0.40 -11.87 29.08
CA ASP A 290 1.04 -12.16 29.17
C ASP A 290 1.71 -11.31 30.28
N PRO A 291 1.39 -11.59 31.56
CA PRO A 291 1.84 -10.79 32.71
C PRO A 291 3.35 -10.79 32.94
N LEU A 292 4.08 -11.75 32.35
CA LEU A 292 5.53 -11.82 32.47
C LEU A 292 6.27 -11.26 31.24
N ALA A 293 5.52 -10.72 30.27
CA ALA A 293 6.04 -10.20 29.01
C ALA A 293 6.99 -11.20 28.31
N ILE A 294 6.56 -12.46 28.22
CA ILE A 294 7.31 -13.54 27.58
C ILE A 294 7.16 -13.48 26.06
N LEU A 295 5.98 -13.13 25.57
CA LEU A 295 5.61 -13.24 24.17
C LEU A 295 6.08 -12.03 23.35
N ALA A 296 6.57 -12.32 22.15
CA ALA A 296 6.98 -11.36 21.13
C ALA A 296 7.99 -10.29 21.61
N PRO A 297 9.12 -10.65 22.26
CA PRO A 297 10.09 -9.69 22.78
C PRO A 297 10.71 -8.80 21.69
N GLY A 298 10.74 -9.28 20.44
CA GLY A 298 11.21 -8.51 19.28
C GLY A 298 10.41 -7.25 18.97
N GLN A 299 9.18 -7.11 19.50
CA GLN A 299 8.40 -5.87 19.39
C GLN A 299 8.88 -4.78 20.35
N ARG A 300 9.64 -5.14 21.39
CA ARG A 300 10.28 -4.18 22.32
C ARG A 300 9.31 -3.21 23.03
N ILE A 301 8.06 -3.64 23.27
CA ILE A 301 7.04 -2.83 23.97
C ILE A 301 7.19 -2.95 25.49
N PHE A 302 7.31 -4.18 25.98
CA PHE A 302 7.44 -4.50 27.41
C PHE A 302 8.68 -5.39 27.62
N PRO A 303 9.69 -4.95 28.38
CA PRO A 303 10.76 -5.84 28.83
C PRO A 303 10.22 -7.01 29.66
N LYS A 304 10.97 -8.11 29.72
CA LYS A 304 10.57 -9.30 30.50
C LYS A 304 10.34 -8.94 31.97
N ALA A 305 9.23 -9.39 32.54
CA ALA A 305 8.81 -9.14 33.93
C ALA A 305 8.80 -7.64 34.34
N SER A 306 8.48 -6.74 33.40
CA SER A 306 8.49 -5.29 33.64
C SER A 306 7.13 -4.67 33.92
N LEU A 307 6.04 -5.45 33.84
CA LEU A 307 4.71 -4.91 34.08
C LEU A 307 4.58 -4.54 35.56
N PRO A 308 4.05 -3.34 35.88
CA PRO A 308 3.79 -2.97 37.25
C PRO A 308 2.81 -3.99 37.87
N MET A 309 3.03 -4.35 39.14
CA MET A 309 2.08 -5.19 39.87
C MET A 309 0.74 -4.46 39.92
N SER A 310 -0.33 -5.14 39.53
CA SER A 310 -1.68 -4.58 39.61
C SER A 310 -1.99 -4.16 41.04
N SER A 311 -2.22 -2.86 41.24
CA SER A 311 -2.82 -2.31 42.46
C SER A 311 -4.28 -2.70 42.60
#